data_AF-A0A3M3WFD3-F1
#
_entry.id   AF-A0A3M3WFD3-F1
#
_cell.length_a   1.000
_cell.length_b   1.000
_cell.length_c   1.000
_cell.angle_alpha   90.00
_cell.angle_beta   90.00
_cell.angle_gamma   90.00
#
_symmetry.space_group_name_H-M   'P 1'
#
loop_
_entity.id
_entity.type
_entity.pdbx_description
1 polymer ?
#
loop_
_entity_poly.entity_id
_entity_poly.type
_entity_poly.pdbx_seq_one_letter_code
_entity_poly.pdbx_strand_id
1 'polypeptide(L)'
;MVAVRLDQPGVHMTGDGWRAVGMGATGSIDVVFDNAIGQAIGKPGGYLDRPGFWQGGIGIAACWYGASRAIAQRLVTHVGKREDPHALAHLGAVDVAMHAAIDVLRAAAAHLDQAPAENAEMLARRCRAYVEQAADLVIQHVGRAVGAGPYCKDPHFARLITDLPVFLRQSHAEQDLAALGQLSGKALPAARTWSL
;
A
#
# COMPACT_ATOMS: atom_id res chain seq x y z
N MET A 1 -10.87 -18.37 -11.08
CA MET A 1 -10.17 -17.35 -11.90
C MET A 1 -10.26 -17.78 -13.35
N VAL A 2 -10.19 -16.86 -14.31
CA VAL A 2 -10.19 -17.21 -15.74
C VAL A 2 -9.04 -16.46 -16.40
N ALA A 3 -8.24 -17.16 -17.20
CA ALA A 3 -7.21 -16.57 -18.04
C ALA A 3 -7.80 -16.30 -19.43
N VAL A 4 -7.58 -15.08 -19.95
CA VAL A 4 -8.12 -14.66 -21.25
C VAL A 4 -6.96 -14.17 -22.11
N ARG A 5 -6.90 -14.65 -23.35
CA ARG A 5 -5.96 -14.13 -24.34
C ARG A 5 -6.41 -12.75 -24.80
N LEU A 6 -5.54 -11.75 -24.69
CA LEU A 6 -5.88 -10.36 -24.99
C LEU A 6 -5.98 -10.05 -26.49
N ASP A 7 -5.45 -10.93 -27.34
CA ASP A 7 -5.36 -10.76 -28.80
C ASP A 7 -6.54 -11.41 -29.57
N GLN A 8 -7.55 -11.92 -28.87
CA GLN A 8 -8.70 -12.54 -29.52
C GLN A 8 -9.74 -11.49 -29.99
N PRO A 9 -10.54 -11.80 -31.04
CA PRO A 9 -11.50 -10.84 -31.59
C PRO A 9 -12.52 -10.27 -30.60
N GLY A 10 -12.92 -11.05 -29.58
CA GLY A 10 -13.88 -10.63 -28.55
C GLY A 10 -13.29 -9.83 -27.38
N VAL A 11 -12.02 -9.41 -27.46
CA VAL A 11 -11.37 -8.59 -26.42
C VAL A 11 -11.04 -7.23 -27.00
N HIS A 12 -11.58 -6.18 -26.39
CA HIS A 12 -11.36 -4.81 -26.81
C HIS A 12 -10.74 -4.00 -25.67
N MET A 13 -9.50 -3.59 -25.88
CA MET A 13 -8.83 -2.61 -25.02
C MET A 13 -9.38 -1.24 -25.31
N THR A 14 -9.88 -0.55 -24.29
CA THR A 14 -10.36 0.83 -24.45
C THR A 14 -9.25 1.84 -24.12
N GLY A 15 -9.45 3.10 -24.51
CA GLY A 15 -8.68 4.23 -23.97
C GLY A 15 -9.35 4.87 -22.74
N ASP A 16 -10.41 4.25 -22.23
CA ASP A 16 -11.27 4.77 -21.17
C ASP A 16 -10.99 4.06 -19.83
N GLY A 17 -11.70 4.46 -18.78
CA GLY A 17 -11.63 3.81 -17.46
C GLY A 17 -10.62 4.40 -16.48
N TRP A 18 -9.60 5.13 -16.95
CA TRP A 18 -8.60 5.75 -16.08
C TRP A 18 -8.37 7.23 -16.38
N ARG A 19 -8.93 8.07 -15.51
CA ARG A 19 -8.78 9.54 -15.55
C ARG A 19 -8.04 10.08 -14.31
N ALA A 20 -7.31 9.20 -13.62
CA ALA A 20 -6.60 9.57 -12.41
C ALA A 20 -5.35 10.38 -12.75
N VAL A 21 -5.19 11.54 -12.08
CA VAL A 21 -3.95 12.32 -12.14
C VAL A 21 -2.81 11.54 -11.48
N GLY A 22 -3.10 10.92 -10.33
CA GLY A 22 -2.21 10.02 -9.63
C GLY A 22 -2.20 8.64 -10.25
N MET A 23 -1.05 7.98 -10.25
CA MET A 23 -0.84 6.67 -10.87
C MET A 23 -1.19 6.68 -12.37
N GLY A 24 -1.16 7.84 -13.04
CA GLY A 24 -1.54 7.96 -14.46
C GLY A 24 -0.66 7.13 -15.42
N ALA A 25 0.57 6.81 -15.00
CA ALA A 25 1.49 5.99 -15.79
C ALA A 25 1.24 4.47 -15.67
N THR A 26 0.30 4.00 -14.85
CA THR A 26 0.02 2.56 -14.69
C THR A 26 -0.60 1.94 -15.93
N GLY A 27 -1.15 2.75 -16.85
CA GLY A 27 -1.83 2.25 -18.03
C GLY A 27 -3.08 1.42 -17.69
N SER A 28 -3.71 1.71 -16.54
CA SER A 28 -4.99 1.10 -16.18
C SER A 28 -6.04 1.55 -17.19
N ILE A 29 -6.79 0.62 -17.76
CA ILE A 29 -7.83 0.88 -18.76
C ILE A 29 -8.98 -0.11 -18.57
N ASP A 30 -10.15 0.26 -19.07
CA ASP A 30 -11.24 -0.70 -19.18
C ASP A 30 -10.98 -1.68 -20.34
N VAL A 31 -11.31 -2.94 -20.11
CA VAL A 31 -11.25 -4.01 -21.12
C VAL A 31 -12.64 -4.60 -21.29
N VAL A 32 -13.15 -4.55 -22.51
CA VAL A 32 -14.45 -5.11 -22.86
C VAL A 32 -14.26 -6.54 -23.37
N PHE A 33 -15.02 -7.47 -22.79
CA PHE A 33 -15.08 -8.87 -23.19
C PHE A 33 -16.45 -9.15 -23.83
N ASP A 34 -16.49 -9.32 -25.15
CA ASP A 34 -17.68 -9.68 -25.92
C ASP A 34 -17.50 -11.06 -26.55
N ASN A 35 -18.27 -12.04 -26.07
CA ASN A 35 -18.16 -13.45 -26.49
C ASN A 35 -16.70 -13.99 -26.44
N ALA A 36 -15.88 -13.41 -25.56
CA ALA A 36 -14.49 -13.77 -25.33
C ALA A 36 -14.37 -15.17 -24.72
N ILE A 37 -13.43 -15.97 -25.22
CA ILE A 37 -13.15 -17.30 -24.66
C ILE A 37 -12.13 -17.14 -23.54
N GLY A 38 -12.44 -17.73 -22.39
CA GLY A 38 -11.56 -17.76 -21.23
C GLY A 38 -11.28 -19.18 -20.77
N GLN A 39 -10.06 -19.43 -20.30
CA GLN A 39 -9.66 -20.69 -19.70
C GLN A 39 -9.82 -20.62 -18.17
N ALA A 40 -10.63 -21.51 -17.61
CA ALA A 40 -10.77 -21.60 -16.15
C ALA A 40 -9.43 -22.00 -15.50
N ILE A 41 -9.01 -21.23 -14.50
CA ILE A 41 -7.82 -21.50 -13.69
C ILE A 41 -8.27 -21.79 -12.26
N GLY A 42 -8.08 -23.04 -11.85
CA GLY A 42 -8.43 -23.55 -10.53
C GLY A 42 -9.93 -23.57 -10.24
N LYS A 43 -10.28 -23.92 -9.01
CA LYS A 43 -11.67 -23.89 -8.52
C LYS A 43 -12.15 -22.44 -8.29
N PRO A 44 -13.48 -22.17 -8.34
CA PRO A 44 -14.04 -20.92 -7.85
C PRO A 44 -13.53 -20.59 -6.43
N GLY A 45 -13.19 -19.33 -6.19
CA GLY A 45 -12.62 -18.87 -4.91
C GLY A 45 -11.14 -19.21 -4.67
N GLY A 46 -10.56 -20.19 -5.37
CA GLY A 46 -9.21 -20.71 -5.09
C GLY A 46 -8.06 -19.72 -5.28
N TYR A 47 -8.32 -18.54 -5.88
CA TYR A 47 -7.32 -17.47 -6.00
C TYR A 47 -6.92 -16.88 -4.64
N LEU A 48 -7.89 -16.69 -3.73
CA LEU A 48 -7.64 -16.11 -2.42
C LEU A 48 -6.96 -17.12 -1.47
N ASP A 49 -7.17 -18.41 -1.72
CA ASP A 49 -6.58 -19.51 -0.93
C ASP A 49 -5.16 -19.88 -1.38
N ARG A 50 -4.65 -19.31 -2.49
CA ARG A 50 -3.36 -19.73 -3.04
C ARG A 50 -2.22 -19.36 -2.07
N PRO A 51 -1.22 -20.24 -1.89
CA PRO A 51 0.02 -19.87 -1.23
C PRO A 51 0.63 -18.63 -1.89
N GLY A 52 1.11 -17.68 -1.08
CA GLY A 52 1.70 -16.44 -1.58
C GLY A 52 0.73 -15.28 -1.78
N PHE A 53 -0.60 -15.47 -1.71
CA PHE A 53 -1.55 -14.36 -1.87
C PHE A 53 -1.35 -13.28 -0.79
N TRP A 54 -1.41 -13.69 0.48
CA TRP A 54 -1.27 -12.78 1.61
C TRP A 54 0.15 -12.21 1.75
N GLN A 55 1.16 -13.01 1.40
CA GLN A 55 2.56 -12.58 1.29
C GLN A 55 2.71 -11.46 0.25
N GLY A 56 2.06 -11.61 -0.92
CA GLY A 56 1.99 -10.56 -1.93
C GLY A 56 1.35 -9.27 -1.41
N GLY A 57 0.33 -9.38 -0.55
CA GLY A 57 -0.29 -8.23 0.12
C GLY A 57 0.69 -7.44 1.02
N ILE A 58 1.64 -8.12 1.68
CA ILE A 58 2.74 -7.50 2.43
C ILE A 58 3.73 -6.83 1.48
N GLY A 59 4.01 -7.46 0.33
CA GLY A 59 4.83 -6.85 -0.72
C GLY A 59 4.27 -5.50 -1.22
N ILE A 60 2.95 -5.41 -1.40
CA ILE A 60 2.29 -4.13 -1.73
C ILE A 60 2.48 -3.09 -0.61
N ALA A 61 2.38 -3.48 0.66
CA ALA A 61 2.68 -2.58 1.78
C ALA A 61 4.13 -2.08 1.74
N ALA A 62 5.09 -2.94 1.41
CA ALA A 62 6.49 -2.52 1.24
C ALA A 62 6.67 -1.50 0.08
N CYS A 63 5.90 -1.61 -1.00
CA CYS A 63 5.89 -0.60 -2.06
C CYS A 63 5.35 0.76 -1.58
N TRP A 64 4.27 0.76 -0.78
CA TRP A 64 3.76 1.99 -0.16
C TRP A 64 4.80 2.63 0.77
N TYR A 65 5.46 1.82 1.61
CA TYR A 65 6.56 2.29 2.45
C TYR A 65 7.67 2.93 1.63
N GLY A 66 8.05 2.34 0.49
CA GLY A 66 9.06 2.90 -0.41
C GLY A 66 8.69 4.29 -0.96
N ALA A 67 7.43 4.47 -1.36
CA ALA A 67 6.91 5.77 -1.80
C ALA A 67 6.87 6.78 -0.63
N SER A 68 6.41 6.37 0.55
CA SER A 68 6.43 7.21 1.76
C SER A 68 7.86 7.64 2.13
N ARG A 69 8.85 6.76 1.99
CA ARG A 69 10.26 7.07 2.23
C ARG A 69 10.76 8.17 1.29
N ALA A 70 10.39 8.12 0.01
CA ALA A 70 10.76 9.14 -0.95
C ALA A 70 10.16 10.51 -0.61
N ILE A 71 8.91 10.54 -0.14
CA ILE A 71 8.25 11.76 0.35
C ILE A 71 8.93 12.28 1.62
N ALA A 72 9.18 11.42 2.61
CA ALA A 72 9.88 11.77 3.86
C ALA A 72 11.28 12.34 3.62
N GLN A 73 12.02 11.80 2.65
CA GLN A 73 13.36 12.29 2.30
C GLN A 73 13.35 13.78 1.88
N ARG A 74 12.24 14.28 1.32
CA ARG A 74 12.10 15.70 0.99
C ARG A 74 12.14 16.57 2.24
N LEU A 75 11.51 16.14 3.34
CA LEU A 75 11.52 16.88 4.59
C LEU A 75 12.91 16.88 5.24
N VAL A 76 13.62 15.75 5.20
CA VAL A 76 15.02 15.68 5.66
C VAL A 76 15.88 16.71 4.93
N THR A 77 15.78 16.79 3.59
CA THR A 77 16.51 17.78 2.80
C THR A 77 16.05 19.22 3.09
N HIS A 78 14.78 19.44 3.42
CA HIS A 78 14.26 20.77 3.76
C HIS A 78 14.85 21.28 5.07
N VAL A 79 14.80 20.46 6.13
CA VAL A 79 15.35 20.79 7.45
C VAL A 79 16.88 20.99 7.39
N GLY A 80 17.59 20.21 6.56
CA GLY A 80 19.04 20.38 6.38
C GLY A 80 19.47 21.72 5.77
N LYS A 81 18.55 22.50 5.18
CA LYS A 81 18.85 23.81 4.59
C LYS A 81 18.59 24.98 5.53
N ARG A 82 17.69 24.80 6.50
CA ARG A 82 17.26 25.84 7.42
C ARG A 82 16.78 25.21 8.71
N GLU A 83 17.29 25.71 9.82
CA GLU A 83 16.80 25.34 11.14
C GLU A 83 15.42 25.99 11.37
N ASP A 84 14.39 25.14 11.47
CA ASP A 84 13.00 25.51 11.74
C ASP A 84 12.43 24.51 12.75
N PRO A 85 12.14 24.92 14.00
CA PRO A 85 11.59 24.05 15.04
C PRO A 85 10.29 23.35 14.65
N HIS A 86 9.45 23.97 13.82
CA HIS A 86 8.20 23.38 13.37
C HIS A 86 8.44 22.30 12.31
N ALA A 87 9.38 22.54 11.39
CA ALA A 87 9.79 21.52 10.43
C ALA A 87 10.49 20.33 11.13
N LEU A 88 11.27 20.59 12.18
CA LEU A 88 11.88 19.56 13.02
C LEU A 88 10.83 18.72 13.77
N ALA A 89 9.78 19.35 14.31
CA ALA A 89 8.68 18.62 14.95
C ALA A 89 7.96 17.70 13.96
N HIS A 90 7.73 18.17 12.73
CA HIS A 90 7.19 17.33 11.66
C HIS A 90 8.13 16.20 11.26
N LEU A 91 9.44 16.44 11.23
CA LEU A 91 10.42 15.41 10.93
C LEU A 91 10.43 14.32 12.01
N GLY A 92 10.33 14.68 13.30
CA GLY A 92 10.22 13.71 14.38
C GLY A 92 8.97 12.84 14.28
N ALA A 93 7.82 13.41 13.93
CA ALA A 93 6.59 12.65 13.71
C ALA A 93 6.70 11.67 12.52
N VAL A 94 7.34 12.11 11.43
CA VAL A 94 7.65 11.27 10.26
C VAL A 94 8.60 10.14 10.63
N ASP A 95 9.65 10.41 11.41
CA ASP A 95 10.64 9.43 11.85
C ASP A 95 9.97 8.31 12.66
N VAL A 96 9.17 8.65 13.67
CA VAL A 96 8.44 7.67 14.50
C VAL A 96 7.54 6.77 13.63
N ALA A 97 6.77 7.35 12.70
CA ALA A 97 5.88 6.60 11.83
C ALA A 97 6.67 5.66 10.89
N MET A 98 7.74 6.17 10.27
CA MET A 98 8.55 5.40 9.32
C MET A 98 9.37 4.31 10.01
N HIS A 99 9.90 4.58 11.21
CA HIS A 99 10.65 3.62 12.01
C HIS A 99 9.78 2.43 12.43
N ALA A 100 8.60 2.70 12.96
CA ALA A 100 7.68 1.63 13.32
C ALA A 100 7.19 0.86 12.08
N ALA A 101 6.98 1.53 10.94
CA ALA A 101 6.52 0.86 9.72
C ALA A 101 7.58 -0.10 9.15
N ILE A 102 8.87 0.28 9.17
CA ILE A 102 9.93 -0.62 8.73
C ILE A 102 10.11 -1.81 9.66
N ASP A 103 9.93 -1.63 10.97
CA ASP A 103 10.05 -2.73 11.93
C ASP A 103 8.90 -3.73 11.78
N VAL A 104 7.67 -3.27 11.54
CA VAL A 104 6.54 -4.14 11.19
C VAL A 104 6.83 -4.96 9.93
N LEU A 105 7.36 -4.32 8.88
CA LEU A 105 7.70 -5.00 7.62
C LEU A 105 8.86 -6.00 7.78
N ARG A 106 9.89 -5.65 8.56
CA ARG A 106 11.03 -6.54 8.85
C ARG A 106 10.61 -7.75 9.67
N ALA A 107 9.80 -7.54 10.70
CA ALA A 107 9.26 -8.64 11.50
C ALA A 107 8.39 -9.58 10.65
N ALA A 108 7.57 -9.01 9.76
CA ALA A 108 6.78 -9.80 8.83
C ALA A 108 7.65 -10.61 7.86
N ALA A 109 8.68 -9.99 7.27
CA ALA A 109 9.62 -10.68 6.40
C ALA A 109 10.30 -11.86 7.12
N ALA A 110 10.83 -11.63 8.33
CA ALA A 110 11.46 -12.67 9.13
C ALA A 110 10.50 -13.84 9.46
N HIS A 111 9.24 -13.54 9.77
CA HIS A 111 8.23 -14.58 9.99
C HIS A 111 7.92 -15.37 8.71
N LEU A 112 7.78 -14.69 7.56
CA LEU A 112 7.54 -15.35 6.28
C LEU A 112 8.71 -16.22 5.83
N ASP A 113 9.95 -15.82 6.10
CA ASP A 113 11.15 -16.61 5.79
C ASP A 113 11.20 -17.90 6.63
N GLN A 114 10.74 -17.84 7.89
CA GLN A 114 10.71 -18.99 8.80
C GLN A 114 9.54 -19.93 8.52
N ALA A 115 8.38 -19.38 8.14
CA ALA A 115 7.14 -20.12 7.98
C ALA A 115 6.40 -19.78 6.67
N PRO A 116 7.02 -20.03 5.49
CA PRO A 116 6.52 -19.56 4.21
C PRO A 116 5.15 -20.14 3.80
N ALA A 117 4.78 -21.29 4.38
CA ALA A 117 3.52 -22.00 4.10
C ALA A 117 2.38 -21.65 5.06
N GLU A 118 2.63 -20.89 6.13
CA GLU A 118 1.59 -20.53 7.09
C GLU A 118 0.58 -19.53 6.50
N ASN A 119 -0.62 -19.52 7.06
CA ASN A 119 -1.62 -18.53 6.69
C ASN A 119 -1.21 -17.13 7.19
N ALA A 120 -0.66 -16.33 6.29
CA ALA A 120 -0.21 -14.98 6.56
C ALA A 120 -1.33 -13.92 6.55
N GLU A 121 -2.62 -14.27 6.48
CA GLU A 121 -3.71 -13.29 6.33
C GLU A 121 -3.70 -12.22 7.44
N MET A 122 -3.68 -12.64 8.70
CA MET A 122 -3.71 -11.72 9.83
C MET A 122 -2.48 -10.79 9.82
N LEU A 123 -1.30 -11.35 9.53
CA LEU A 123 -0.06 -10.59 9.43
C LEU A 123 -0.11 -9.58 8.28
N ALA A 124 -0.59 -10.01 7.11
CA ALA A 124 -0.71 -9.17 5.92
C ALA A 124 -1.67 -8.00 6.14
N ARG A 125 -2.84 -8.25 6.74
CA ARG A 125 -3.81 -7.20 7.08
C ARG A 125 -3.22 -6.19 8.07
N ARG A 126 -2.51 -6.65 9.11
CA ARG A 126 -1.81 -5.77 10.06
C ARG A 126 -0.75 -4.91 9.38
N CYS A 127 0.11 -5.52 8.56
CA CYS A 127 1.16 -4.78 7.85
C CYS A 127 0.58 -3.73 6.92
N ARG A 128 -0.43 -4.10 6.12
CA ARG A 128 -1.08 -3.18 5.18
C ARG A 128 -1.73 -2.01 5.89
N ALA A 129 -2.55 -2.28 6.92
CA ALA A 129 -3.21 -1.24 7.69
C ALA A 129 -2.22 -0.28 8.36
N TYR A 130 -1.15 -0.83 8.95
CA TYR A 130 -0.15 0.00 9.63
C TYR A 130 0.64 0.87 8.66
N VAL A 131 1.09 0.30 7.53
CA VAL A 131 1.85 1.06 6.54
C VAL A 131 0.99 2.10 5.82
N GLU A 132 -0.29 1.80 5.58
CA GLU A 132 -1.26 2.80 5.10
C GLU A 132 -1.36 4.00 6.05
N GLN A 133 -1.56 3.73 7.35
CA GLN A 133 -1.61 4.78 8.37
C GLN A 133 -0.31 5.61 8.42
N ALA A 134 0.85 4.93 8.36
CA ALA A 134 2.14 5.62 8.35
C ALA A 134 2.32 6.49 7.11
N ALA A 135 1.87 6.02 5.93
CA ALA A 135 1.91 6.79 4.69
C ALA A 135 1.05 8.06 4.76
N ASP A 136 -0.17 7.96 5.31
CA ASP A 136 -1.04 9.13 5.51
C ASP A 136 -0.41 10.17 6.44
N LEU A 137 0.21 9.73 7.54
CA LEU A 137 0.96 10.60 8.45
C LEU A 137 2.13 11.30 7.74
N VAL A 138 2.88 10.56 6.91
CA VAL A 138 3.98 11.13 6.13
C VAL A 138 3.48 12.18 5.15
N ILE A 139 2.44 11.90 4.38
CA ILE A 139 1.82 12.84 3.44
C ILE A 139 1.42 14.13 4.18
N GLN A 140 0.74 14.00 5.31
CA GLN A 140 0.27 15.12 6.11
C GLN A 140 1.43 15.97 6.68
N HIS A 141 2.40 15.34 7.33
CA HIS A 141 3.48 16.05 8.01
C HIS A 141 4.46 16.69 7.03
N VAL A 142 4.83 15.98 5.97
CA VAL A 142 5.72 16.53 4.94
C VAL A 142 5.04 17.69 4.23
N GLY A 143 3.76 17.57 3.87
CA GLY A 143 3.02 18.64 3.20
C GLY A 143 2.94 19.92 4.02
N ARG A 144 2.67 19.81 5.33
CA ARG A 144 2.64 20.96 6.24
C ARG A 144 4.02 21.61 6.41
N ALA A 145 5.07 20.81 6.51
CA ALA A 145 6.42 21.31 6.76
C ALA A 145 7.04 22.02 5.55
N VAL A 146 6.83 21.52 4.33
CA VAL A 146 7.53 22.04 3.14
C VAL A 146 6.75 23.15 2.41
N GLY A 147 5.48 23.33 2.76
CA GLY A 147 4.57 24.30 2.14
C GLY A 147 4.29 24.01 0.65
N ALA A 148 3.67 24.96 -0.04
CA ALA A 148 3.24 24.80 -1.44
C ALA A 148 4.40 24.70 -2.46
N GLY A 149 5.62 25.11 -2.08
CA GLY A 149 6.76 25.21 -3.01
C GLY A 149 7.04 23.90 -3.78
N PRO A 150 7.29 22.77 -3.10
CA PRO A 150 7.53 21.49 -3.78
C PRO A 150 6.35 21.00 -4.62
N TYR A 151 5.10 21.26 -4.21
CA TYR A 151 3.92 20.89 -4.99
C TYR A 151 3.89 21.56 -6.37
N CYS A 152 4.41 22.78 -6.48
CA CYS A 152 4.34 23.56 -7.71
C CYS A 152 5.65 23.57 -8.52
N LYS A 153 6.79 23.27 -7.89
CA LYS A 153 8.13 23.48 -8.49
C LYS A 153 8.99 22.23 -8.55
N ASP A 154 8.55 21.13 -7.93
CA ASP A 154 9.26 19.86 -7.96
C ASP A 154 8.35 18.79 -8.59
N PRO A 155 8.53 18.47 -9.88
CA PRO A 155 7.66 17.54 -10.58
C PRO A 155 7.74 16.11 -10.02
N HIS A 156 8.87 15.73 -9.41
CA HIS A 156 9.02 14.43 -8.79
C HIS A 156 8.20 14.35 -7.50
N PHE A 157 8.31 15.35 -6.64
CA PHE A 157 7.50 15.44 -5.42
C PHE A 157 6.00 15.52 -5.73
N ALA A 158 5.61 16.38 -6.68
CA ALA A 158 4.22 16.55 -7.08
C ALA A 158 3.61 15.25 -7.62
N ARG A 159 4.39 14.45 -8.35
CA ARG A 159 3.97 13.11 -8.79
C ARG A 159 3.79 12.17 -7.61
N LEU A 160 4.80 12.04 -6.73
CA LEU A 160 4.72 11.14 -5.56
C LEU A 160 3.50 11.44 -4.67
N ILE A 161 3.25 12.71 -4.37
CA ILE A 161 2.15 13.13 -3.48
C ILE A 161 0.77 12.95 -4.12
N THR A 162 0.72 12.75 -5.44
CA THR A 162 -0.51 12.50 -6.20
C THR A 162 -0.70 11.00 -6.45
N ASP A 163 0.38 10.26 -6.70
CA ASP A 163 0.37 8.82 -6.95
C ASP A 163 0.06 8.01 -5.68
N LEU A 164 0.72 8.33 -4.56
CA LEU A 164 0.60 7.52 -3.33
C LEU A 164 -0.84 7.43 -2.80
N PRO A 165 -1.62 8.52 -2.70
CA PRO A 165 -3.03 8.42 -2.28
C PRO A 165 -3.86 7.48 -3.14
N VAL A 166 -3.65 7.45 -4.46
CA VAL A 166 -4.34 6.53 -5.36
C VAL A 166 -3.86 5.10 -5.11
N PHE A 167 -2.55 4.89 -4.95
CA PHE A 167 -1.98 3.56 -4.71
C PHE A 167 -2.41 2.95 -3.37
N LEU A 168 -2.56 3.77 -2.32
CA LEU A 168 -3.07 3.34 -1.02
C LEU A 168 -4.49 2.78 -1.10
N ARG A 169 -5.31 3.21 -2.07
CA ARG A 169 -6.68 2.70 -2.27
C ARG A 169 -6.75 1.32 -2.92
N GLN A 170 -5.63 0.62 -3.08
CA GLN A 170 -5.65 -0.85 -3.13
C GLN A 170 -5.97 -1.47 -1.75
N SER A 171 -5.87 -0.70 -0.67
CA SER A 171 -6.53 -0.96 0.61
C SER A 171 -8.01 -0.58 0.53
N HIS A 172 -8.88 -1.40 1.11
CA HIS A 172 -10.31 -1.10 1.24
C HIS A 172 -10.64 -0.42 2.58
N ALA A 173 -9.64 0.22 3.19
CA ALA A 173 -9.75 1.00 4.43
C ALA A 173 -10.51 0.24 5.54
N GLU A 174 -11.66 0.75 5.99
CA GLU A 174 -12.43 0.18 7.09
C GLU A 174 -12.94 -1.24 6.80
N GLN A 175 -13.12 -1.62 5.54
CA GLN A 175 -13.50 -2.99 5.20
C GLN A 175 -12.38 -3.99 5.54
N ASP A 176 -11.12 -3.61 5.26
CA ASP A 176 -9.96 -4.42 5.60
C ASP A 176 -9.72 -4.44 7.12
N LEU A 177 -9.98 -3.33 7.82
CA LEU A 177 -9.94 -3.28 9.28
C LEU A 177 -11.04 -4.11 9.93
N ALA A 178 -12.25 -4.13 9.38
CA ALA A 178 -13.35 -4.96 9.87
C ALA A 178 -13.00 -6.45 9.76
N ALA A 179 -12.42 -6.87 8.63
CA ALA A 179 -11.94 -8.24 8.46
C ALA A 179 -10.81 -8.58 9.46
N LEU A 180 -9.87 -7.66 9.69
CA LEU A 180 -8.84 -7.83 10.71
C LEU A 180 -9.42 -7.94 12.13
N GLY A 181 -10.44 -7.14 12.45
CA GLY A 181 -11.16 -7.18 13.73
C GLY A 181 -11.85 -8.53 13.94
N GLN A 182 -12.50 -9.07 12.91
CA GLN A 182 -13.12 -10.39 12.96
C GLN A 182 -12.10 -11.51 13.21
N LEU A 183 -10.95 -11.47 12.53
CA LEU A 183 -9.87 -12.43 12.74
C LEU A 183 -9.30 -12.32 14.16
N SER A 184 -9.07 -11.10 14.64
CA SER A 184 -8.53 -10.85 15.97
C SER A 184 -9.48 -11.31 17.07
N GLY A 185 -10.79 -11.04 16.93
CA GLY A 185 -11.79 -11.48 17.92
C GLY A 185 -12.00 -12.99 17.98
N LYS A 186 -11.63 -13.73 16.92
CA LYS A 186 -11.64 -15.21 16.89
C LYS A 186 -10.35 -15.81 17.45
N ALA A 187 -9.25 -15.04 17.54
CA ALA A 187 -7.93 -15.52 17.91
C ALA A 187 -7.64 -15.33 19.41
N LEU A 188 -7.75 -16.42 20.18
CA LEU A 188 -7.31 -16.61 21.58
C LEU A 188 -8.00 -15.75 22.66
N PRO A 189 -7.95 -16.16 23.95
CA PRO A 189 -8.55 -15.41 25.04
C PRO A 189 -7.94 -14.01 25.17
N ALA A 190 -8.75 -13.01 25.53
CA ALA A 190 -8.34 -11.61 25.67
C ALA A 190 -7.04 -11.40 26.48
N ALA A 191 -6.77 -12.28 27.45
CA ALA A 191 -5.60 -12.22 28.34
C ALA A 191 -4.23 -12.42 27.65
N ARG A 192 -4.17 -12.87 26.39
CA ARG A 192 -2.91 -13.05 25.64
C ARG A 192 -2.76 -12.12 24.44
N THR A 193 -3.74 -11.26 24.19
CA THR A 193 -3.73 -10.38 23.03
C THR A 193 -2.90 -9.13 23.36
N TRP A 194 -1.82 -8.91 22.61
CA TRP A 194 -0.88 -7.78 22.76
C TRP A 194 -0.04 -7.76 24.07
N SER A 195 0.20 -8.90 24.69
CA SER A 195 1.20 -9.00 25.78
C SER A 195 2.63 -9.02 25.22
N LEU A 196 3.57 -8.38 25.92
CA LEU A 196 5.02 -8.50 25.72
C LEU A 196 5.57 -9.75 26.43
#